data_AF-A0AAJ5WUV7-F1
#
_entry.id   AF-A0AAJ5WUV7-F1
#
_cell.length_a   1.000
_cell.length_b   1.000
_cell.length_c   1.000
_cell.angle_alpha   90.00
_cell.angle_beta   90.00
_cell.angle_gamma   90.00
#
_symmetry.space_group_name_H-M   'P 1'
#
loop_
_entity.id
_entity.type
_entity.pdbx_description
1 polymer ?
#
loop_
_entity_poly.entity_id
_entity_poly.type
_entity_poly.pdbx_seq_one_letter_code
_entity_poly.pdbx_strand_id
1 'polypeptide(L)'
;MKQAAVSLMATAMILSAGCGNNEEKPATVVPVTYVLVHGAWQAPYVWDSVQAELSGSGNKVIVVTLPGHGTDTTAPYQLSLDLYRDKVIDAIAAADSNLILVGHSMGGMVITAVGEKIPSRIRTLVYIGAFLPSPGQALTDLAALDPDSRLGPLLIPSADRLTLDVKRDSLTSLFIHDGSEADKQRVLDNYRPEPAIPFTGKVAWTRENFGAVEKVYIKTLQDKVISPRLQDSMIAAAGIKTVYTVNSSHSPFLSQPKELAGLLRKIGQQAQQ
;
A
#
# COMPACT_ATOMS: atom_id res chain seq x y z
N MET A 1 38.39 84.11 42.04
CA MET A 1 38.71 82.73 42.49
C MET A 1 37.53 82.17 43.25
N LYS A 2 36.82 81.18 42.68
CA LYS A 2 36.17 80.04 43.37
C LYS A 2 35.46 79.17 42.33
N GLN A 3 35.77 77.88 42.40
CA GLN A 3 35.27 76.78 41.59
C GLN A 3 33.80 76.48 41.87
N ALA A 4 33.09 75.96 40.86
CA ALA A 4 32.00 74.98 40.96
C ALA A 4 31.53 74.67 39.53
N ALA A 5 31.01 73.51 39.15
CA ALA A 5 31.17 72.12 39.55
C ALA A 5 30.57 71.34 38.36
N VAL A 6 31.23 70.27 37.94
CA VAL A 6 30.79 69.41 36.84
C VAL A 6 29.53 68.66 37.28
N SER A 7 28.46 68.68 36.47
CA SER A 7 27.29 67.81 36.65
C SER A 7 27.16 66.86 35.47
N LEU A 8 27.16 65.58 35.82
CA LEU A 8 27.13 64.40 34.97
C LEU A 8 25.69 64.17 34.48
N MET A 9 25.46 64.14 33.17
CA MET A 9 24.15 63.81 32.59
C MET A 9 24.14 62.33 32.20
N ALA A 10 23.46 61.49 32.98
CA ALA A 10 23.27 60.07 32.70
C ALA A 10 22.23 59.89 31.58
N THR A 11 22.62 59.24 30.48
CA THR A 11 21.72 58.89 29.37
C THR A 11 21.09 57.52 29.67
N ALA A 12 19.77 57.48 29.83
CA ALA A 12 19.03 56.22 29.93
C ALA A 12 18.77 55.65 28.53
N MET A 13 19.41 54.52 28.20
CA MET A 13 19.05 53.71 27.03
C MET A 13 17.87 52.81 27.39
N ILE A 14 16.74 53.00 26.70
CA ILE A 14 15.59 52.09 26.75
C ILE A 14 15.87 50.94 25.78
N LEU A 15 16.18 49.76 26.31
CA LEU A 15 16.19 48.50 25.57
C LEU A 15 14.75 48.01 25.41
N SER A 16 14.18 48.17 24.22
CA SER A 16 12.94 47.47 23.85
C SER A 16 13.27 46.02 23.54
N ALA A 17 12.92 45.11 24.46
CA ALA A 17 12.94 43.68 24.23
C ALA A 17 11.83 43.32 23.22
N GLY A 18 12.21 43.06 21.97
CA GLY A 18 11.34 42.45 20.98
C GLY A 18 11.21 40.96 21.27
N CYS A 19 10.13 40.55 21.93
CA CYS A 19 9.70 39.15 21.94
C CYS A 19 9.12 38.82 20.55
N GLY A 20 9.98 38.49 19.60
CA GLY A 20 9.57 37.84 18.36
C GLY A 20 9.20 36.39 18.67
N ASN A 21 7.93 36.13 18.93
CA ASN A 21 7.40 34.77 18.90
C ASN A 21 7.43 34.32 17.43
N ASN A 22 8.47 33.58 17.04
CA ASN A 22 8.45 32.76 15.84
C ASN A 22 7.49 31.59 16.10
N GLU A 23 6.19 31.84 16.00
CA GLU A 23 5.23 30.78 15.75
C GLU A 23 5.53 30.25 14.35
N GLU A 24 6.28 29.15 14.26
CA GLU A 24 6.33 28.34 13.04
C GLU A 24 4.89 28.00 12.67
N LYS A 25 4.41 28.64 11.60
CA LYS A 25 3.12 28.33 11.00
C LYS A 25 3.12 26.82 10.73
N PRO A 26 2.20 26.02 11.31
CA PRO A 26 2.21 24.58 11.11
C PRO A 26 2.19 24.32 9.60
N ALA A 27 3.16 23.53 9.14
CA ALA A 27 3.30 23.18 7.73
C ALA A 27 1.93 22.74 7.21
N THR A 28 1.46 23.39 6.15
CA THR A 28 0.20 23.01 5.52
C THR A 28 0.35 21.59 5.00
N VAL A 29 -0.24 20.61 5.69
CA VAL A 29 -0.25 19.22 5.26
C VAL A 29 -1.07 19.17 3.98
N VAL A 30 -0.40 19.05 2.84
CA VAL A 30 -1.08 18.92 1.55
C VAL A 30 -1.72 17.52 1.52
N PRO A 31 -3.06 17.42 1.42
CA PRO A 31 -3.76 16.13 1.42
C PRO A 31 -3.23 15.20 0.33
N VAL A 32 -2.88 13.98 0.69
CA VAL A 32 -2.51 12.93 -0.26
C VAL A 32 -3.75 12.11 -0.62
N THR A 33 -3.83 11.65 -1.87
CA THR A 33 -4.84 10.65 -2.27
C THR A 33 -4.20 9.27 -2.30
N TYR A 34 -4.68 8.37 -1.44
CA TYR A 34 -4.30 6.96 -1.42
C TYR A 34 -5.33 6.13 -2.16
N VAL A 35 -4.86 5.19 -2.97
CA VAL A 35 -5.70 4.24 -3.71
C VAL A 35 -5.32 2.84 -3.24
N LEU A 36 -6.25 2.16 -2.57
CA LEU A 36 -6.00 0.88 -1.89
C LEU A 36 -6.58 -0.27 -2.72
N VAL A 37 -5.72 -1.20 -3.12
CA VAL A 37 -6.05 -2.37 -3.95
C VAL A 37 -5.75 -3.64 -3.16
N HIS A 38 -6.79 -4.43 -2.88
CA HIS A 38 -6.69 -5.68 -2.11
C HIS A 38 -6.06 -6.82 -2.91
N GLY A 39 -5.67 -7.89 -2.21
CA GLY A 39 -5.17 -9.13 -2.78
C GLY A 39 -6.27 -10.13 -3.17
N ALA A 40 -5.82 -11.32 -3.57
CA ALA A 40 -6.67 -12.47 -3.83
C ALA A 40 -7.33 -12.99 -2.53
N TRP A 41 -8.51 -13.61 -2.66
CA TRP A 41 -9.37 -14.12 -1.58
C TRP A 41 -9.83 -13.04 -0.59
N GLN A 42 -9.64 -11.77 -0.94
CA GLN A 42 -9.95 -10.62 -0.11
C GLN A 42 -10.90 -9.67 -0.83
N ALA A 43 -11.37 -8.65 -0.12
CA ALA A 43 -12.29 -7.67 -0.66
C ALA A 43 -12.07 -6.34 0.08
N PRO A 44 -12.70 -5.21 -0.35
CA PRO A 44 -12.47 -3.89 0.23
C PRO A 44 -12.47 -3.79 1.75
N TYR A 45 -13.26 -4.62 2.45
CA TYR A 45 -13.40 -4.62 3.91
C TYR A 45 -12.06 -4.68 4.65
N VAL A 46 -11.04 -5.29 4.03
CA VAL A 46 -9.71 -5.43 4.64
C VAL A 46 -9.06 -4.08 4.93
N TRP A 47 -9.46 -3.05 4.20
CA TRP A 47 -8.89 -1.71 4.29
C TRP A 47 -9.61 -0.78 5.26
N ASP A 48 -10.76 -1.15 5.83
CA ASP A 48 -11.61 -0.23 6.61
C ASP A 48 -10.84 0.50 7.72
N SER A 49 -10.03 -0.23 8.50
CA SER A 49 -9.23 0.35 9.59
C SER A 49 -8.14 1.29 9.07
N VAL A 50 -7.45 0.90 7.99
CA VAL A 50 -6.40 1.74 7.36
C VAL A 50 -7.02 2.97 6.71
N GLN A 51 -8.18 2.84 6.07
CA GLN A 51 -8.92 3.94 5.48
C GLN A 51 -9.33 4.95 6.56
N ALA A 52 -9.86 4.48 7.69
CA ALA A 52 -10.23 5.35 8.81
C ALA A 52 -9.01 6.12 9.35
N GLU A 53 -7.87 5.45 9.54
CA GLU A 53 -6.62 6.06 10.02
C GLU A 53 -6.04 7.11 9.05
N LEU A 54 -6.08 6.83 7.73
CA LEU A 54 -5.59 7.74 6.70
C LEU A 54 -6.53 8.95 6.53
N SER A 55 -7.83 8.71 6.48
CA SER A 55 -8.87 9.76 6.32
C SER A 55 -8.94 10.66 7.55
N GLY A 56 -8.83 10.09 8.74
CA GLY A 56 -8.74 10.85 10.00
C GLY A 56 -7.52 11.77 10.09
N SER A 57 -6.51 11.54 9.24
CA SER A 57 -5.32 12.40 9.10
C SER A 57 -5.46 13.43 7.97
N GLY A 58 -6.67 13.65 7.43
CA GLY A 58 -6.95 14.64 6.39
C GLY A 58 -6.64 14.20 4.95
N ASN A 59 -6.33 12.92 4.73
CA ASN A 59 -6.05 12.39 3.39
C ASN A 59 -7.34 11.95 2.68
N LYS A 60 -7.29 11.91 1.34
CA LYS A 60 -8.33 11.26 0.53
C LYS A 60 -7.97 9.78 0.38
N VAL A 61 -8.95 8.88 0.49
CA VAL A 61 -8.74 7.45 0.33
C VAL A 61 -9.78 6.85 -0.60
N ILE A 62 -9.32 6.19 -1.65
CA ILE A 62 -10.13 5.45 -2.61
C ILE A 62 -9.85 3.96 -2.36
N VAL A 63 -10.84 3.21 -1.90
CA VAL A 63 -10.73 1.76 -1.76
C VAL A 63 -11.37 1.11 -2.98
N VAL A 64 -10.59 0.34 -3.73
CA VAL A 64 -11.06 -0.27 -4.98
C VAL A 64 -11.65 -1.65 -4.71
N THR A 65 -12.86 -1.89 -5.20
CA THR A 65 -13.45 -3.23 -5.35
C THR A 65 -13.05 -3.80 -6.70
N LEU A 66 -12.18 -4.82 -6.71
CA LEU A 66 -11.88 -5.53 -7.96
C LEU A 66 -13.10 -6.37 -8.40
N PRO A 67 -13.36 -6.50 -9.72
CA PRO A 67 -14.43 -7.36 -10.21
C PRO A 67 -14.23 -8.81 -9.77
N GLY A 68 -15.31 -9.52 -9.50
CA GLY A 68 -15.25 -10.84 -8.89
C GLY A 68 -14.71 -10.84 -7.45
N HIS A 69 -14.86 -9.74 -6.70
CA HIS A 69 -14.57 -9.65 -5.27
C HIS A 69 -15.65 -8.87 -4.48
N GLY A 70 -15.74 -9.13 -3.17
CA GLY A 70 -16.77 -8.54 -2.32
C GLY A 70 -18.18 -8.89 -2.81
N THR A 71 -19.01 -7.88 -3.05
CA THR A 71 -20.37 -8.02 -3.57
C THR A 71 -20.45 -8.14 -5.10
N ASP A 72 -19.33 -8.02 -5.82
CA ASP A 72 -19.30 -8.15 -7.27
C ASP A 72 -19.43 -9.62 -7.69
N THR A 73 -20.40 -9.87 -8.58
CA THR A 73 -20.80 -11.21 -9.06
C THR A 73 -20.38 -11.47 -10.51
N THR A 74 -19.48 -10.67 -11.08
CA THR A 74 -18.93 -10.89 -12.43
C THR A 74 -18.39 -12.31 -12.54
N ALA A 75 -18.76 -13.00 -13.63
CA ALA A 75 -18.45 -14.41 -13.76
C ALA A 75 -16.94 -14.64 -13.96
N PRO A 76 -16.33 -15.66 -13.34
CA PRO A 76 -14.88 -15.88 -13.37
C PRO A 76 -14.26 -15.89 -14.78
N TYR A 77 -14.95 -16.44 -15.79
CA TYR A 77 -14.46 -16.50 -17.17
C TYR A 77 -14.35 -15.12 -17.86
N GLN A 78 -14.97 -14.08 -17.30
CA GLN A 78 -14.90 -12.71 -17.79
C GLN A 78 -13.76 -11.91 -17.14
N LEU A 79 -13.12 -12.47 -16.11
CA LEU A 79 -12.14 -11.77 -15.30
C LEU A 79 -10.74 -11.93 -15.89
N SER A 80 -9.97 -10.85 -15.83
CA SER A 80 -8.59 -10.81 -16.29
C SER A 80 -7.82 -9.75 -15.51
N LEU A 81 -6.49 -9.83 -15.55
CA LEU A 81 -5.63 -8.81 -14.95
C LEU A 81 -5.85 -7.43 -15.59
N ASP A 82 -6.12 -7.39 -16.90
CA ASP A 82 -6.44 -6.16 -17.63
C ASP A 82 -7.73 -5.53 -17.13
N LEU A 83 -8.77 -6.34 -16.90
CA LEU A 83 -10.01 -5.85 -16.31
C LEU A 83 -9.80 -5.29 -14.90
N TYR A 84 -8.91 -5.90 -14.10
CA TYR A 84 -8.55 -5.39 -12.77
C TYR A 84 -7.80 -4.05 -12.86
N ARG A 85 -6.84 -3.94 -13.78
CA ARG A 85 -6.15 -2.67 -14.08
C ARG A 85 -7.16 -1.59 -14.45
N ASP A 86 -8.03 -1.88 -15.41
CA ASP A 86 -8.97 -0.89 -15.94
C ASP A 86 -9.96 -0.45 -14.87
N LYS A 87 -10.42 -1.38 -14.01
CA LYS A 87 -11.25 -1.03 -12.84
C LYS A 87 -10.55 -0.05 -11.90
N VAL A 88 -9.26 -0.23 -11.63
CA VAL A 88 -8.49 0.70 -10.80
C VAL A 88 -8.37 2.06 -11.47
N ILE A 89 -8.10 2.10 -12.78
CA ILE A 89 -8.01 3.35 -13.56
C ILE A 89 -9.34 4.12 -13.53
N ASP A 90 -10.46 3.41 -13.71
CA ASP A 90 -11.80 4.01 -13.65
C ASP A 90 -12.09 4.59 -12.26
N ALA A 91 -11.72 3.87 -11.19
CA ALA A 91 -11.93 4.31 -9.81
C ALA A 91 -11.18 5.60 -9.46
N ILE A 92 -10.09 5.91 -10.18
CA ILE A 92 -9.27 7.11 -9.95
C ILE A 92 -9.42 8.16 -11.05
N ALA A 93 -10.35 7.97 -11.99
CA ALA A 93 -10.52 8.86 -13.14
C ALA A 93 -10.79 10.32 -12.73
N ALA A 94 -11.62 10.51 -11.70
CA ALA A 94 -11.97 11.83 -11.15
C ALA A 94 -11.02 12.35 -10.07
N ALA A 95 -10.01 11.55 -9.67
CA ALA A 95 -9.03 11.99 -8.68
C ALA A 95 -7.96 12.87 -9.31
N ASP A 96 -7.40 13.81 -8.55
CA ASP A 96 -6.26 14.60 -8.99
C ASP A 96 -5.06 13.67 -9.34
N SER A 97 -4.17 14.10 -10.24
CA SER A 97 -2.88 13.41 -10.43
C SER A 97 -2.05 13.45 -9.14
N ASN A 98 -0.92 12.73 -9.10
CA ASN A 98 -0.02 12.63 -7.93
C ASN A 98 -0.50 11.63 -6.85
N LEU A 99 -1.05 10.49 -7.30
CA LEU A 99 -1.64 9.45 -6.44
C LEU A 99 -0.60 8.55 -5.79
N ILE A 100 -0.85 8.12 -4.55
CA ILE A 100 -0.18 6.93 -3.99
C ILE A 100 -1.07 5.73 -4.25
N LEU A 101 -0.58 4.81 -5.07
CA LEU A 101 -1.29 3.58 -5.42
C LEU A 101 -0.69 2.41 -4.64
N VAL A 102 -1.49 1.81 -3.79
CA VAL A 102 -1.10 0.80 -2.79
C VAL A 102 -1.71 -0.54 -3.19
N GLY A 103 -0.86 -1.55 -3.39
CA GLY A 103 -1.25 -2.90 -3.76
C GLY A 103 -0.76 -3.91 -2.72
N HIS A 104 -1.66 -4.76 -2.25
CA HIS A 104 -1.33 -5.89 -1.39
C HIS A 104 -1.39 -7.20 -2.17
N SER A 105 -0.45 -8.14 -1.93
CA SER A 105 -0.47 -9.48 -2.53
C SER A 105 -0.62 -9.44 -4.06
N MET A 106 -1.64 -10.10 -4.63
CA MET A 106 -2.00 -10.01 -6.05
C MET A 106 -2.20 -8.57 -6.54
N GLY A 107 -2.70 -7.68 -5.68
CA GLY A 107 -2.85 -6.25 -5.98
C GLY A 107 -1.55 -5.60 -6.46
N GLY A 108 -0.38 -6.13 -6.07
CA GLY A 108 0.91 -5.75 -6.63
C GLY A 108 1.02 -5.90 -8.17
N MET A 109 0.47 -6.98 -8.74
CA MET A 109 0.39 -7.18 -10.19
C MET A 109 -0.50 -6.10 -10.83
N VAL A 110 -1.65 -5.82 -10.21
CA VAL A 110 -2.62 -4.84 -10.69
C VAL A 110 -2.01 -3.44 -10.70
N ILE A 111 -1.41 -3.00 -9.59
CA ILE A 111 -0.83 -1.64 -9.51
C ILE A 111 0.39 -1.48 -10.43
N THR A 112 1.12 -2.56 -10.72
CA THR A 112 2.20 -2.56 -11.71
C THR A 112 1.63 -2.28 -13.10
N ALA A 113 0.55 -2.97 -13.49
CA ALA A 113 -0.11 -2.75 -14.78
C ALA A 113 -0.72 -1.34 -14.89
N VAL A 114 -1.22 -0.77 -13.80
CA VAL A 114 -1.71 0.61 -13.75
C VAL A 114 -0.54 1.60 -13.90
N GLY A 115 0.55 1.38 -13.18
CA GLY A 115 1.76 2.19 -13.25
C GLY A 115 2.39 2.21 -14.64
N GLU A 116 2.32 1.10 -15.38
CA GLU A 116 2.72 1.07 -16.80
C GLU A 116 1.77 1.88 -17.68
N LYS A 117 0.46 1.79 -17.44
CA LYS A 117 -0.55 2.39 -18.33
C LYS A 117 -0.68 3.90 -18.18
N ILE A 118 -0.58 4.42 -16.96
CA ILE A 118 -0.78 5.83 -16.62
C ILE A 118 0.28 6.37 -15.64
N PRO A 119 1.59 6.20 -15.94
CA PRO A 119 2.67 6.55 -15.00
C PRO A 119 2.61 7.99 -14.51
N SER A 120 2.23 8.93 -15.37
CA SER A 120 2.14 10.37 -15.04
C SER A 120 1.09 10.72 -13.98
N ARG A 121 0.14 9.83 -13.70
CA ARG A 121 -0.87 10.01 -12.64
C ARG A 121 -0.36 9.53 -11.28
N ILE A 122 0.63 8.65 -11.25
CA ILE A 122 1.06 7.93 -10.05
C ILE A 122 2.35 8.55 -9.52
N ARG A 123 2.29 9.06 -8.29
CA ARG A 123 3.48 9.55 -7.57
C ARG A 123 4.32 8.39 -7.09
N THR A 124 3.68 7.41 -6.46
CA THR A 124 4.36 6.31 -5.77
C THR A 124 3.51 5.05 -5.86
N LEU A 125 4.16 3.94 -6.20
CA LEU A 125 3.63 2.60 -6.08
C LEU A 125 4.09 2.00 -4.76
N VAL A 126 3.15 1.57 -3.92
CA VAL A 126 3.46 0.95 -2.63
C VAL A 126 3.02 -0.50 -2.64
N TYR A 127 3.97 -1.40 -2.42
CA TYR A 127 3.76 -2.85 -2.39
C TYR A 127 3.75 -3.32 -0.94
N ILE A 128 2.67 -3.95 -0.47
CA ILE A 128 2.58 -4.50 0.88
C ILE A 128 2.52 -6.02 0.80
N GLY A 129 3.61 -6.70 1.18
CA GLY A 129 3.69 -8.17 1.06
C GLY A 129 3.15 -8.66 -0.28
N ALA A 130 3.57 -8.03 -1.37
CA ALA A 130 2.89 -8.08 -2.67
C ALA A 130 3.78 -8.65 -3.77
N PHE A 131 3.15 -9.24 -4.78
CA PHE A 131 3.88 -9.65 -5.98
C PHE A 131 4.36 -8.41 -6.75
N LEU A 132 5.62 -8.44 -7.15
CA LEU A 132 6.28 -7.39 -7.92
C LEU A 132 6.98 -8.04 -9.12
N PRO A 133 6.34 -8.06 -10.31
CA PRO A 133 6.82 -8.82 -11.45
C PRO A 133 7.95 -8.10 -12.19
N SER A 134 8.92 -8.87 -12.67
CA SER A 134 9.78 -8.46 -13.79
C SER A 134 8.96 -8.39 -15.09
N PRO A 135 9.45 -7.71 -16.15
CA PRO A 135 8.67 -7.52 -17.37
C PRO A 135 8.26 -8.86 -17.97
N GLY A 136 6.96 -9.01 -18.25
CA GLY A 136 6.38 -10.19 -18.88
C GLY A 136 6.11 -11.37 -17.94
N GLN A 137 6.33 -11.23 -16.63
CA GLN A 137 5.96 -12.27 -15.66
C GLN A 137 4.47 -12.20 -15.30
N ALA A 138 3.88 -13.37 -15.09
CA ALA A 138 2.59 -13.54 -14.44
C ALA A 138 2.78 -13.82 -12.93
N LEU A 139 1.67 -13.77 -12.17
CA LEU A 139 1.69 -14.10 -10.75
C LEU A 139 2.13 -15.55 -10.52
N THR A 140 1.64 -16.45 -11.35
CA THR A 140 1.98 -17.88 -11.30
C THR A 140 3.47 -18.14 -11.53
N ASP A 141 4.12 -17.36 -12.38
CA ASP A 141 5.58 -17.46 -12.60
C ASP A 141 6.34 -17.11 -11.31
N LEU A 142 5.93 -16.05 -10.60
CA LEU A 142 6.54 -15.65 -9.33
C LEU A 142 6.27 -16.65 -8.21
N ALA A 143 5.02 -17.11 -8.09
CA ALA A 143 4.63 -18.07 -7.07
C ALA A 143 5.42 -19.40 -7.20
N ALA A 144 5.74 -19.82 -8.42
CA ALA A 144 6.57 -21.00 -8.67
C ALA A 144 8.02 -20.86 -8.16
N LEU A 145 8.50 -19.63 -7.90
CA LEU A 145 9.84 -19.35 -7.38
C LEU A 145 9.90 -19.35 -5.84
N ASP A 146 8.79 -19.58 -5.14
CA ASP A 146 8.73 -19.50 -3.67
C ASP A 146 8.56 -20.89 -3.02
N PRO A 147 9.66 -21.63 -2.80
CA PRO A 147 9.60 -22.95 -2.15
C PRO A 147 9.17 -22.89 -0.69
N ASP A 148 9.16 -21.69 -0.07
CA ASP A 148 8.79 -21.50 1.33
C ASP A 148 7.33 -21.10 1.52
N SER A 149 6.62 -20.80 0.43
CA SER A 149 5.18 -20.55 0.48
C SER A 149 4.46 -21.77 1.04
N ARG A 150 3.58 -21.54 2.01
CA ARG A 150 2.70 -22.56 2.59
C ARG A 150 1.35 -22.62 1.86
N LEU A 151 1.09 -21.70 0.94
CA LEU A 151 -0.18 -21.63 0.22
C LEU A 151 -0.33 -22.76 -0.80
N GLY A 152 0.70 -23.03 -1.61
CA GLY A 152 0.64 -23.95 -2.76
C GLY A 152 -0.03 -25.30 -2.47
N PRO A 153 0.40 -26.06 -1.45
CA PRO A 153 -0.18 -27.37 -1.10
C PRO A 153 -1.63 -27.33 -0.58
N LEU A 154 -2.16 -26.14 -0.29
CA LEU A 154 -3.49 -25.93 0.30
C LEU A 154 -4.51 -25.38 -0.71
N LEU A 155 -4.08 -25.15 -1.96
CA LEU A 155 -4.93 -24.70 -3.05
C LEU A 155 -5.80 -25.84 -3.58
N ILE A 156 -7.09 -25.55 -3.81
CA ILE A 156 -8.08 -26.49 -4.30
C ILE A 156 -8.71 -25.88 -5.56
N PRO A 157 -8.30 -26.29 -6.77
CA PRO A 157 -8.89 -25.79 -8.00
C PRO A 157 -10.32 -26.32 -8.17
N SER A 158 -11.21 -25.49 -8.71
CA SER A 158 -12.54 -25.94 -9.14
C SER A 158 -12.45 -26.94 -10.30
N ALA A 159 -13.52 -27.70 -10.52
CA ALA A 159 -13.57 -28.70 -11.60
C ALA A 159 -13.37 -28.09 -13.00
N ASP A 160 -13.91 -26.89 -13.22
CA ASP A 160 -13.73 -26.09 -14.45
C ASP A 160 -12.43 -25.26 -14.47
N ARG A 161 -11.66 -25.28 -13.37
CA ARG A 161 -10.42 -24.52 -13.16
C ARG A 161 -10.57 -23.00 -13.26
N LEU A 162 -11.79 -22.49 -13.20
CA LEU A 162 -12.06 -21.05 -13.25
C LEU A 162 -11.85 -20.36 -11.90
N THR A 163 -11.94 -21.11 -10.80
CA THR A 163 -11.68 -20.59 -9.45
C THR A 163 -10.70 -21.46 -8.69
N LEU A 164 -10.10 -20.85 -7.67
CA LEU A 164 -9.12 -21.46 -6.80
C LEU A 164 -9.51 -21.19 -5.35
N ASP A 165 -9.82 -22.27 -4.63
CA ASP A 165 -10.14 -22.23 -3.21
C ASP A 165 -8.87 -22.53 -2.38
N VAL A 166 -8.92 -22.26 -1.09
CA VAL A 166 -7.89 -22.58 -0.11
C VAL A 166 -8.54 -23.42 0.98
N LYS A 167 -7.88 -24.50 1.40
CA LYS A 167 -8.39 -25.36 2.48
C LYS A 167 -8.87 -24.52 3.68
N ARG A 168 -10.18 -24.57 3.95
CA ARG A 168 -10.87 -23.67 4.88
C ARG A 168 -10.22 -23.56 6.25
N ASP A 169 -9.87 -24.70 6.86
CA ASP A 169 -9.27 -24.74 8.20
C ASP A 169 -7.85 -24.14 8.27
N SER A 170 -7.24 -23.88 7.11
CA SER A 170 -5.91 -23.27 7.03
C SER A 170 -5.94 -21.75 6.82
N LEU A 171 -7.09 -21.17 6.47
CA LEU A 171 -7.22 -19.76 6.07
C LEU A 171 -6.61 -18.80 7.10
N THR A 172 -7.03 -18.88 8.37
CA THR A 172 -6.56 -17.97 9.41
C THR A 172 -5.10 -18.21 9.75
N SER A 173 -4.65 -19.46 9.77
CA SER A 173 -3.25 -19.83 10.04
C SER A 173 -2.26 -19.39 8.94
N LEU A 174 -2.76 -19.26 7.70
CA LEU A 174 -2.00 -18.81 6.54
C LEU A 174 -1.99 -17.28 6.45
N PHE A 175 -3.16 -16.66 6.44
CA PHE A 175 -3.33 -15.27 6.04
C PHE A 175 -3.23 -14.27 7.21
N ILE A 176 -3.58 -14.69 8.44
CA ILE A 176 -3.74 -13.78 9.58
C ILE A 176 -3.47 -14.47 10.94
N HIS A 177 -2.40 -15.24 11.03
CA HIS A 177 -2.11 -16.03 12.25
C HIS A 177 -1.77 -15.18 13.48
N ASP A 178 -1.34 -13.94 13.26
CA ASP A 178 -1.05 -12.90 14.26
C ASP A 178 -2.26 -12.02 14.61
N GLY A 179 -3.40 -12.16 13.92
CA GLY A 179 -4.58 -11.33 14.16
C GLY A 179 -5.40 -11.76 15.37
N SER A 180 -6.30 -10.87 15.79
CA SER A 180 -7.29 -11.20 16.83
C SER A 180 -8.29 -12.24 16.34
N GLU A 181 -9.00 -12.90 17.25
CA GLU A 181 -10.08 -13.83 16.85
C GLU A 181 -11.19 -13.12 16.06
N ALA A 182 -11.46 -11.85 16.35
CA ALA A 182 -12.41 -11.06 15.58
C ALA A 182 -11.94 -10.82 14.13
N ASP A 183 -10.65 -10.51 13.93
CA ASP A 183 -10.09 -10.32 12.58
C ASP A 183 -10.02 -11.63 11.79
N LYS A 184 -9.67 -12.74 12.48
CA LYS A 184 -9.72 -14.08 11.91
C LYS A 184 -11.13 -14.45 11.46
N GLN A 185 -12.12 -14.21 12.31
CA GLN A 185 -13.53 -14.46 11.96
C GLN A 185 -13.96 -13.59 10.78
N ARG A 186 -13.55 -12.32 10.76
CA ARG A 186 -13.83 -11.40 9.65
C ARG A 186 -13.27 -11.90 8.32
N VAL A 187 -12.07 -12.50 8.32
CA VAL A 187 -11.52 -13.18 7.13
C VAL A 187 -12.41 -14.34 6.70
N LEU A 188 -12.83 -15.21 7.63
CA LEU A 188 -13.67 -16.37 7.33
C LEU A 188 -15.06 -15.99 6.79
N ASP A 189 -15.65 -14.92 7.32
CA ASP A 189 -17.00 -14.45 6.97
C ASP A 189 -17.05 -13.82 5.57
N ASN A 190 -15.94 -13.24 5.12
CA ASN A 190 -15.86 -12.54 3.83
C ASN A 190 -15.10 -13.35 2.76
N TYR A 191 -14.67 -14.56 3.10
CA TYR A 191 -13.91 -15.43 2.21
C TYR A 191 -14.78 -15.95 1.05
N ARG A 192 -14.22 -15.96 -0.16
CA ARG A 192 -14.77 -16.69 -1.30
C ARG A 192 -13.65 -17.31 -2.15
N PRO A 193 -13.94 -18.36 -2.94
CA PRO A 193 -13.02 -18.86 -3.95
C PRO A 193 -12.60 -17.77 -4.94
N GLU A 194 -11.33 -17.77 -5.31
CA GLU A 194 -10.71 -16.71 -6.09
C GLU A 194 -10.77 -17.00 -7.59
N PRO A 195 -11.07 -16.01 -8.45
CA PRO A 195 -10.91 -16.15 -9.90
C PRO A 195 -9.47 -16.47 -10.30
N ALA A 196 -9.26 -17.59 -11.01
CA ALA A 196 -7.90 -18.06 -11.33
C ALA A 196 -7.30 -17.41 -12.60
N ILE A 197 -8.14 -16.96 -13.56
CA ILE A 197 -7.67 -16.42 -14.84
C ILE A 197 -6.71 -15.22 -14.66
N PRO A 198 -7.01 -14.22 -13.81
CA PRO A 198 -6.11 -13.08 -13.59
C PRO A 198 -4.68 -13.46 -13.20
N PHE A 199 -4.45 -14.60 -12.53
CA PHE A 199 -3.12 -15.06 -12.10
C PHE A 199 -2.18 -15.43 -13.26
N THR A 200 -2.74 -15.66 -14.45
CA THR A 200 -1.99 -15.98 -15.66
C THR A 200 -1.70 -14.76 -16.53
N GLY A 201 -2.29 -13.61 -16.18
CA GLY A 201 -2.05 -12.34 -16.86
C GLY A 201 -0.61 -11.88 -16.66
N LYS A 202 0.09 -11.67 -17.78
CA LYS A 202 1.47 -11.17 -17.78
C LYS A 202 1.48 -9.64 -17.75
N VAL A 203 2.37 -9.07 -16.95
CA VAL A 203 2.56 -7.61 -16.92
C VAL A 203 3.83 -7.27 -17.69
N ALA A 204 3.68 -6.84 -18.93
CA ALA A 204 4.77 -6.18 -19.64
C ALA A 204 4.89 -4.74 -19.16
N TRP A 205 6.12 -4.27 -18.93
CA TRP A 205 6.37 -2.89 -18.52
C TRP A 205 7.71 -2.37 -19.03
N THR A 206 7.84 -1.05 -19.10
CA THR A 206 8.99 -0.34 -19.68
C THR A 206 9.72 0.50 -18.64
N ARG A 207 10.95 0.95 -18.94
CA ARG A 207 11.71 1.83 -18.04
C ARG A 207 11.11 3.23 -17.98
N GLU A 208 10.56 3.67 -19.10
CA GLU A 208 10.02 5.02 -19.31
C GLU A 208 8.67 5.22 -18.62
N ASN A 209 7.88 4.15 -18.51
CA ASN A 209 6.58 4.19 -17.82
C ASN A 209 6.69 3.68 -16.39
N PHE A 210 6.34 2.40 -16.14
CA PHE A 210 6.38 1.82 -14.79
C PHE A 210 7.74 2.03 -14.13
N GLY A 211 8.83 1.80 -14.87
CA GLY A 211 10.19 1.90 -14.35
C GLY A 211 10.54 3.27 -13.76
N ALA A 212 9.96 4.35 -14.29
CA ALA A 212 10.20 5.72 -13.88
C ALA A 212 9.41 6.14 -12.63
N VAL A 213 8.34 5.42 -12.28
CA VAL A 213 7.53 5.72 -11.09
C VAL A 213 8.27 5.32 -9.81
N GLU A 214 8.25 6.15 -8.76
CA GLU A 214 8.85 5.80 -7.47
C GLU A 214 8.16 4.58 -6.85
N LYS A 215 8.94 3.67 -6.26
CA LYS A 215 8.44 2.41 -5.69
C LYS A 215 8.90 2.26 -4.26
N VAL A 216 7.95 1.94 -3.38
CA VAL A 216 8.20 1.60 -1.99
C VAL A 216 7.69 0.19 -1.72
N TYR A 217 8.44 -0.58 -0.95
CA TYR A 217 8.01 -1.91 -0.51
C TYR A 217 7.85 -1.94 1.01
N ILE A 218 6.75 -2.51 1.50
CA ILE A 218 6.48 -2.78 2.90
C ILE A 218 6.44 -4.30 3.08
N LYS A 219 7.50 -4.86 3.69
CA LYS A 219 7.64 -6.29 3.93
C LYS A 219 6.78 -6.76 5.09
N THR A 220 6.14 -7.91 4.93
CA THR A 220 5.42 -8.66 5.97
C THR A 220 6.34 -9.75 6.51
N LEU A 221 6.87 -9.59 7.73
CA LEU A 221 7.99 -10.42 8.21
C LEU A 221 7.62 -11.86 8.61
N GLN A 222 6.33 -12.12 8.87
CA GLN A 222 5.82 -13.43 9.28
C GLN A 222 4.89 -14.04 8.21
N ASP A 223 5.06 -13.60 6.96
CA ASP A 223 4.25 -14.01 5.82
C ASP A 223 4.50 -15.47 5.43
N LYS A 224 3.42 -16.25 5.33
CA LYS A 224 3.44 -17.66 4.92
C LYS A 224 2.92 -17.86 3.49
N VAL A 225 2.46 -16.80 2.84
CA VAL A 225 1.84 -16.83 1.51
C VAL A 225 2.85 -16.38 0.47
N ILE A 226 3.44 -15.20 0.65
CA ILE A 226 4.58 -14.70 -0.11
C ILE A 226 5.75 -14.61 0.87
N SER A 227 6.62 -15.60 0.86
CA SER A 227 7.66 -15.71 1.89
C SER A 227 8.55 -14.47 1.92
N PRO A 228 9.08 -14.07 3.10
CA PRO A 228 10.03 -12.97 3.19
C PRO A 228 11.20 -13.08 2.20
N ARG A 229 11.62 -14.32 1.87
CA ARG A 229 12.67 -14.61 0.89
C ARG A 229 12.26 -14.24 -0.54
N LEU A 230 11.04 -14.59 -0.95
CA LEU A 230 10.54 -14.18 -2.26
C LEU A 230 10.36 -12.67 -2.32
N GLN A 231 9.84 -12.05 -1.25
CA GLN A 231 9.74 -10.58 -1.16
C GLN A 231 11.10 -9.91 -1.36
N ASP A 232 12.15 -10.38 -0.67
CA ASP A 232 13.52 -9.89 -0.84
C ASP A 232 14.06 -10.06 -2.27
N SER A 233 13.76 -11.20 -2.90
CA SER A 233 14.18 -11.48 -4.27
C SER A 233 13.53 -10.52 -5.27
N MET A 234 12.21 -10.26 -5.12
CA MET A 234 11.49 -9.31 -5.98
C MET A 234 11.94 -7.86 -5.76
N ILE A 235 12.16 -7.46 -4.51
CA ILE A 235 12.71 -6.13 -4.15
C ILE A 235 14.05 -5.91 -4.83
N ALA A 236 14.96 -6.88 -4.73
CA ALA A 236 16.29 -6.82 -5.33
C ALA A 236 16.23 -6.76 -6.86
N ALA A 237 15.41 -7.63 -7.49
CA ALA A 237 15.24 -7.66 -8.94
C ALA A 237 14.68 -6.35 -9.51
N ALA A 238 13.77 -5.70 -8.78
CA ALA A 238 13.19 -4.42 -9.16
C ALA A 238 14.05 -3.20 -8.78
N GLY A 239 15.14 -3.39 -8.02
CA GLY A 239 16.00 -2.31 -7.56
C GLY A 239 15.32 -1.32 -6.62
N ILE A 240 14.34 -1.77 -5.82
CA ILE A 240 13.65 -0.90 -4.86
C ILE A 240 14.62 -0.46 -3.77
N LYS A 241 14.73 0.86 -3.56
CA LYS A 241 15.61 1.46 -2.55
C LYS A 241 14.92 1.69 -1.22
N THR A 242 13.63 2.03 -1.26
CA THR A 242 12.85 2.38 -0.07
C THR A 242 12.06 1.16 0.40
N VAL A 243 12.53 0.55 1.49
CA VAL A 243 11.90 -0.64 2.08
C VAL A 243 11.57 -0.38 3.55
N TYR A 244 10.31 -0.63 3.91
CA TYR A 244 9.84 -0.70 5.28
C TYR A 244 9.47 -2.14 5.64
N THR A 245 9.23 -2.39 6.91
CA THR A 245 8.83 -3.69 7.43
C THR A 245 7.69 -3.51 8.41
N VAL A 246 6.76 -4.46 8.42
CA VAL A 246 5.77 -4.64 9.47
C VAL A 246 5.93 -6.05 10.01
N ASN A 247 6.06 -6.19 11.33
CA ASN A 247 6.15 -7.50 11.97
C ASN A 247 4.77 -8.17 12.03
N SER A 248 4.30 -8.64 10.89
CA SER A 248 2.95 -9.18 10.68
C SER A 248 2.95 -10.39 9.77
N SER A 249 1.84 -11.12 9.80
CA SER A 249 1.51 -12.12 8.78
C SER A 249 1.17 -11.47 7.43
N HIS A 250 0.46 -12.18 6.55
CA HIS A 250 0.09 -11.67 5.22
C HIS A 250 -0.91 -10.49 5.26
N SER A 251 -1.61 -10.24 6.38
CA SER A 251 -2.73 -9.29 6.43
C SER A 251 -2.52 -8.12 7.42
N PRO A 252 -1.48 -7.28 7.24
CA PRO A 252 -1.15 -6.19 8.18
C PRO A 252 -2.24 -5.12 8.32
N PHE A 253 -3.11 -4.95 7.33
CA PHE A 253 -4.24 -4.02 7.39
C PHE A 253 -5.35 -4.47 8.37
N LEU A 254 -5.36 -5.74 8.76
CA LEU A 254 -6.23 -6.27 9.81
C LEU A 254 -5.44 -6.42 11.13
N SER A 255 -4.27 -7.07 11.10
CA SER A 255 -3.53 -7.37 12.34
C SER A 255 -2.76 -6.18 12.93
N GLN A 256 -2.28 -5.26 12.09
CA GLN A 256 -1.45 -4.10 12.48
C GLN A 256 -1.88 -2.79 11.77
N PRO A 257 -3.18 -2.42 11.73
CA PRO A 257 -3.68 -1.33 10.89
C PRO A 257 -3.05 0.04 11.20
N LYS A 258 -2.78 0.32 12.48
CA LYS A 258 -2.18 1.58 12.92
C LYS A 258 -0.73 1.73 12.47
N GLU A 259 0.05 0.66 12.59
CA GLU A 259 1.44 0.64 12.13
C GLU A 259 1.49 0.82 10.62
N LEU A 260 0.67 0.05 9.88
CA LEU A 260 0.59 0.15 8.43
C LEU A 260 0.17 1.54 7.95
N ALA A 261 -0.90 2.12 8.54
CA ALA A 261 -1.32 3.47 8.21
C ALA A 261 -0.25 4.52 8.55
N GLY A 262 0.50 4.32 9.63
CA GLY A 262 1.65 5.16 9.99
C GLY A 262 2.74 5.16 8.92
N LEU A 263 3.10 3.99 8.39
CA LEU A 263 4.05 3.86 7.28
C LEU A 263 3.53 4.53 6.01
N LEU A 264 2.26 4.33 5.66
CA LEU A 264 1.65 4.97 4.50
C LEU A 264 1.66 6.50 4.62
N ARG A 265 1.36 7.06 5.79
CA ARG A 265 1.46 8.51 6.04
C ARG A 265 2.89 9.02 5.89
N LYS A 266 3.87 8.28 6.41
CA LYS A 266 5.30 8.62 6.25
C LYS A 266 5.70 8.68 4.78
N ILE A 267 5.32 7.68 3.99
CA ILE A 267 5.54 7.66 2.53
C ILE A 267 4.85 8.86 1.87
N GLY A 268 3.63 9.16 2.29
CA GLY A 268 2.85 10.31 1.84
C GLY A 268 3.59 11.65 1.97
N GLN A 269 4.28 11.83 3.10
CA GLN A 269 4.97 13.06 3.48
C GLN A 269 6.37 13.20 2.86
N GLN A 270 7.11 12.10 2.69
CA GLN A 270 8.50 12.15 2.21
C GLN A 270 8.65 12.64 0.77
N ALA A 271 7.68 12.36 -0.10
CA ALA A 271 7.70 12.84 -1.48
C ALA A 271 7.07 14.25 -1.66
N GLN A 272 6.97 15.04 -0.58
CA GLN A 272 6.59 16.46 -0.61
C GLN A 272 7.76 17.40 -0.26
N GLN A 273 8.94 16.85 0.06
CA GLN A 273 10.18 17.58 0.33
C GLN A 273 11.12 17.47 -0.87
#